data_AF-Q6U5H2-F1
#
_entry.id   AF-Q6U5H2-F1
#
_cell.length_a   1.000
_cell.length_b   1.000
_cell.length_c   1.000
_cell.angle_alpha   90.00
_cell.angle_beta   90.00
_cell.angle_gamma   90.00
#
_symmetry.space_group_name_H-M   'P 1'
#
loop_
_entity.id
_entity.type
_entity.pdbx_description
1 polymer ?
#
loop_
_entity_poly.entity_id
_entity_poly.type
_entity_poly.pdbx_seq_one_letter_code
_entity_poly.pdbx_strand_id
1 'polypeptide(L)'
;QFLAEVLFAVTSMLSFTRLAYILPAHESLGTLQISIGKMIDDMIRFMFILMIILTAFLCGLNNIYVPYQETERLGNFNETFQFLFWTMFGMEEHSVVDMPQFLVPEFVGRALYGIFTIVMVIVLLNMLIAMITNSFQKIEDDADVEWKFA
;
A
#
# COMPACT_ATOMS: atom_id res chain seq x y z
N GLN A 1 11.93 29.12 -4.17
CA GLN A 1 11.19 29.28 -2.91
C GLN A 1 10.37 28.03 -2.59
N PHE A 2 9.40 27.63 -3.43
CA PHE A 2 8.63 26.38 -3.25
C PHE A 2 9.45 25.11 -2.98
N LEU A 3 10.50 24.85 -3.78
CA LEU A 3 11.33 23.66 -3.58
C LEU A 3 12.04 23.66 -2.21
N ALA A 4 12.45 24.84 -1.72
CA ALA A 4 13.10 24.96 -0.42
C ALA A 4 12.12 24.72 0.73
N GLU A 5 10.87 25.17 0.61
CA GLU A 5 9.81 24.93 1.59
C GLU A 5 9.43 23.44 1.67
N VAL A 6 9.31 22.77 0.51
CA VAL A 6 9.04 21.32 0.45
C VAL A 6 10.21 20.54 1.05
N LEU A 7 11.45 20.86 0.68
CA LEU A 7 12.63 20.20 1.22
C LEU A 7 12.76 20.44 2.74
N PHE A 8 12.43 21.64 3.22
CA PHE A 8 12.43 21.95 4.64
C PHE A 8 11.37 21.13 5.40
N ALA A 9 10.16 21.00 4.85
CA ALA A 9 9.10 20.18 5.44
C ALA A 9 9.48 18.69 5.52
N VAL A 10 10.02 18.14 4.41
CA VAL A 10 10.48 16.74 4.35
C VAL A 10 11.64 16.52 5.34
N THR A 11 12.62 17.42 5.37
CA THR A 11 13.78 17.32 6.28
C THR A 11 13.35 17.41 7.75
N SER A 12 12.37 18.27 8.06
CA SER A 12 11.82 18.39 9.41
C SER A 12 11.14 17.09 9.84
N MET A 13 10.34 16.47 8.96
CA MET A 13 9.72 15.17 9.21
C MET A 13 10.76 14.06 9.43
N LEU A 14 11.78 13.97 8.57
CA LEU A 14 12.87 13.01 8.71
C LEU A 14 13.71 13.23 9.98
N SER A 15 13.80 14.47 10.46
CA SER A 15 14.50 14.78 11.71
C SER A 15 13.79 14.19 12.92
N PHE A 16 12.45 14.13 12.93
CA PHE A 16 11.70 13.44 13.99
C PHE A 16 11.89 11.93 13.97
N THR A 17 12.14 11.32 12.80
CA THR A 17 12.52 9.90 12.72
C THR A 17 13.78 9.60 13.54
N ARG A 18 14.67 10.58 13.78
CA ARG A 18 15.84 10.39 14.64
C ARG A 18 15.50 10.14 16.11
N LEU A 19 14.29 10.48 16.57
CA LEU A 19 13.83 10.08 17.91
C LEU A 19 13.76 8.56 18.05
N ALA A 20 13.62 7.83 16.94
CA ALA A 20 13.69 6.38 16.94
C ALA A 20 15.08 5.84 17.33
N TYR A 21 16.15 6.64 17.29
CA TYR A 21 17.46 6.24 17.82
C TYR A 21 17.52 6.24 19.36
N ILE A 22 16.55 6.85 20.03
CA ILE A 22 16.47 6.90 21.50
C ILE A 22 15.61 5.74 22.06
N LEU A 23 14.71 5.18 21.23
CA LEU A 23 13.87 4.02 21.58
C LEU A 23 14.65 2.80 22.14
N PRO A 24 15.87 2.46 21.67
CA PRO A 24 16.65 1.35 22.21
C PRO A 24 17.10 1.53 23.66
N ALA A 25 17.00 2.75 24.22
CA ALA A 25 17.35 3.01 25.61
C ALA A 25 16.42 2.33 26.62
N HIS A 26 15.23 1.90 26.18
CA HIS A 26 14.29 1.13 26.99
C HIS A 26 14.18 -0.30 26.44
N GLU A 27 14.33 -1.31 27.31
CA GLU A 27 14.41 -2.72 26.94
C GLU A 27 13.23 -3.17 26.05
N SER A 28 12.00 -2.85 26.42
CA SER A 28 10.81 -3.21 25.64
C SER A 28 10.64 -2.45 24.31
N LEU A 29 11.15 -1.22 24.21
CA LEU A 29 11.02 -0.40 23.00
C LEU A 29 12.14 -0.74 21.99
N GLY A 30 13.31 -1.13 22.49
CA GLY A 30 14.41 -1.64 21.67
C GLY A 30 14.09 -2.95 20.98
N THR A 31 13.50 -3.92 21.70
CA THR A 31 13.08 -5.20 21.10
C THR A 31 11.99 -5.00 20.05
N LEU A 32 11.01 -4.14 20.32
CA LEU A 32 9.98 -3.77 19.36
C LEU A 32 10.59 -3.14 18.09
N GLN A 33 11.52 -2.20 18.21
CA GLN A 33 12.18 -1.57 17.07
C GLN A 33 12.95 -2.58 16.20
N ILE A 34 13.66 -3.53 16.82
CA ILE A 34 14.37 -4.59 16.11
C ILE A 34 13.38 -5.50 15.38
N SER A 35 12.26 -5.86 16.02
CA SER A 35 11.21 -6.68 15.40
C SER A 35 10.61 -5.99 14.16
N ILE A 36 10.31 -4.69 14.25
CA ILE A 36 9.81 -3.90 13.13
C ILE A 36 10.81 -3.90 11.97
N GLY A 37 12.11 -3.75 12.25
CA GLY A 37 13.15 -3.81 11.21
C GLY A 37 13.17 -5.14 10.45
N LYS A 38 13.07 -6.26 11.17
CA LYS A 38 13.02 -7.61 10.56
C LYS A 38 11.71 -7.83 9.78
N MET A 39 10.57 -7.41 10.32
CA MET A 39 9.27 -7.52 9.63
C MET A 39 9.24 -6.72 8.31
N ILE A 40 9.86 -5.54 8.28
CA ILE A 40 9.93 -4.71 7.06
C ILE A 40 10.64 -5.46 5.93
N ASP A 41 11.71 -6.21 6.21
CA ASP A 41 12.45 -6.95 5.19
C ASP A 41 11.59 -8.07 4.57
N ASP A 42 10.80 -8.77 5.40
CA ASP A 42 9.81 -9.76 4.93
C ASP A 42 8.70 -9.10 4.10
N MET A 43 8.21 -7.92 4.53
CA MET A 43 7.16 -7.17 3.84
C MET A 43 7.59 -6.69 2.45
N ILE A 44 8.85 -6.29 2.25
CA ILE A 44 9.35 -5.79 0.95
C ILE A 44 9.12 -6.82 -0.17
N ARG A 45 9.31 -8.12 0.12
CA ARG A 45 9.08 -9.19 -0.87
C ARG A 45 7.61 -9.28 -1.28
N PHE A 46 6.69 -9.11 -0.32
CA PHE A 46 5.25 -9.12 -0.61
C PHE A 46 4.81 -7.85 -1.35
N MET A 47 5.37 -6.69 -0.98
CA MET A 47 5.12 -5.42 -1.67
C MET A 47 5.49 -5.49 -3.15
N PHE A 48 6.51 -6.26 -3.53
CA PHE A 48 6.86 -6.48 -4.93
C PHE A 48 5.73 -7.17 -5.72
N ILE A 49 5.11 -8.21 -5.13
CA ILE A 49 3.97 -8.91 -5.74
C ILE A 49 2.78 -7.96 -5.87
N LEU A 50 2.51 -7.17 -4.82
CA LEU A 50 1.46 -6.15 -4.82
C LEU A 50 1.65 -5.14 -5.97
N MET A 51 2.88 -4.65 -6.17
CA MET A 51 3.20 -3.71 -7.25
C MET A 51 2.99 -4.30 -8.65
N ILE A 52 3.31 -5.58 -8.86
CA ILE A 52 3.09 -6.26 -10.15
C ILE A 52 1.59 -6.31 -10.46
N ILE A 53 0.78 -6.75 -9.50
CA ILE A 53 -0.66 -6.91 -9.68
C ILE A 53 -1.32 -5.54 -9.86
N LEU A 54 -0.95 -4.54 -9.03
CA LEU A 54 -1.42 -3.16 -9.17
C LEU A 54 -1.13 -2.60 -10.57
N THR A 55 0.08 -2.81 -11.10
CA THR A 55 0.45 -2.33 -12.44
C THR A 55 -0.34 -3.02 -13.54
N ALA A 56 -0.60 -4.33 -13.40
CA ALA A 56 -1.41 -5.08 -14.37
C ALA A 56 -2.85 -4.54 -14.44
N PHE A 57 -3.49 -4.31 -13.29
CA PHE A 57 -4.83 -3.71 -13.22
C PHE A 57 -4.85 -2.25 -13.67
N LEU A 58 -3.81 -1.48 -13.34
CA LEU A 58 -3.63 -0.10 -13.81
C LEU A 58 -3.63 -0.03 -15.33
N CYS A 59 -2.80 -0.84 -15.99
CA CYS A 59 -2.76 -0.89 -17.44
C CYS A 59 -4.09 -1.39 -18.04
N GLY A 60 -4.71 -2.40 -17.42
CA GLY A 60 -6.00 -2.95 -17.87
C GLY A 60 -7.13 -1.93 -17.83
N LEU A 61 -7.31 -1.24 -16.70
CA LEU A 61 -8.31 -0.19 -16.56
C LEU A 61 -7.96 1.04 -17.41
N ASN A 62 -6.72 1.52 -17.39
CA ASN A 62 -6.35 2.69 -18.20
C ASN A 62 -6.65 2.46 -19.69
N ASN A 63 -6.28 1.29 -20.24
CA ASN A 63 -6.55 0.98 -21.65
C ASN A 63 -8.05 0.90 -22.00
N ILE A 64 -8.92 0.54 -21.05
CA ILE A 64 -10.37 0.53 -21.26
C ILE A 64 -10.92 1.96 -21.29
N TYR A 65 -10.39 2.87 -20.47
CA TYR A 65 -10.93 4.22 -20.30
C TYR A 65 -10.28 5.27 -21.22
N VAL A 66 -9.08 5.02 -21.76
CA VAL A 66 -8.39 5.91 -22.74
C VAL A 66 -9.27 6.31 -23.95
N PRO A 67 -10.08 5.41 -24.56
CA PRO A 67 -10.94 5.78 -25.69
C PRO A 67 -12.17 6.61 -25.28
N TYR A 68 -12.51 6.63 -23.99
CA TYR A 68 -13.76 7.19 -23.46
C TYR A 68 -13.47 8.32 -22.46
N GLN A 69 -12.57 9.23 -22.82
CA GLN A 69 -12.12 10.40 -22.03
C GLN A 69 -13.22 11.43 -21.66
N GLU A 70 -14.49 11.01 -21.51
CA GLU A 70 -15.54 11.84 -20.92
C GLU A 70 -15.36 12.02 -19.40
N THR A 71 -14.60 11.13 -18.74
CA THR A 71 -14.35 11.17 -17.29
C THR A 71 -12.94 11.70 -17.00
N GLU A 72 -12.81 12.92 -16.43
CA GLU A 72 -11.52 13.57 -16.07
C GLU A 72 -10.65 12.80 -15.07
N ARG A 73 -11.09 11.64 -14.56
CA ARG A 73 -10.38 10.85 -13.53
C ARG A 73 -9.77 9.55 -14.03
N LEU A 74 -10.17 9.07 -15.21
CA LEU A 74 -9.73 7.79 -15.76
C LEU A 74 -9.31 7.97 -17.22
N GLY A 75 -8.26 7.26 -17.65
CA GLY A 75 -7.67 7.40 -18.99
C GLY A 75 -6.33 8.14 -19.03
N ASN A 76 -5.89 8.70 -17.91
CA ASN A 76 -4.50 9.09 -17.67
C ASN A 76 -3.83 8.09 -16.73
N PHE A 77 -2.58 7.71 -17.02
CA PHE A 77 -1.85 6.72 -16.22
C PHE A 77 -1.67 7.16 -14.76
N ASN A 78 -1.34 8.44 -14.54
CA ASN A 78 -1.11 8.98 -13.20
C ASN A 78 -2.40 9.08 -12.36
N GLU A 79 -3.50 9.53 -12.98
CA GLU A 79 -4.80 9.63 -12.31
C GLU A 79 -5.40 8.26 -12.03
N THR A 80 -5.31 7.34 -12.98
CA THR A 80 -5.74 5.95 -12.78
C THR A 80 -4.91 5.27 -11.69
N PHE A 81 -3.61 5.55 -11.61
CA PHE A 81 -2.77 5.07 -10.51
C PHE A 81 -3.23 5.64 -9.17
N GLN A 82 -3.48 6.95 -9.10
CA GLN A 82 -3.98 7.60 -7.89
C GLN A 82 -5.33 7.02 -7.45
N PHE A 83 -6.26 6.83 -8.38
CA PHE A 83 -7.56 6.20 -8.15
C PHE A 83 -7.42 4.78 -7.57
N LEU A 84 -6.61 3.93 -8.19
CA LEU A 84 -6.37 2.56 -7.70
C LEU A 84 -5.64 2.54 -6.36
N PHE A 85 -4.73 3.48 -6.14
CA PHE A 85 -4.03 3.62 -4.86
C PHE A 85 -4.99 3.98 -3.72
N TRP A 86 -5.86 4.98 -3.90
CA TRP A 86 -6.85 5.35 -2.88
C TRP A 86 -7.93 4.30 -2.69
N THR A 87 -8.26 3.55 -3.74
CA THR A 87 -9.16 2.39 -3.66
C THR A 87 -8.61 1.33 -2.70
N MET A 88 -7.28 1.10 -2.65
CA MET A 88 -6.70 0.13 -1.71
C MET A 88 -6.99 0.47 -0.24
N PHE A 89 -7.19 1.75 0.08
CA PHE A 89 -7.53 2.23 1.42
C PHE A 89 -9.04 2.40 1.63
N GLY A 90 -9.87 2.11 0.63
CA GLY A 90 -11.32 2.30 0.69
C GLY A 90 -11.74 3.78 0.69
N MET A 91 -10.89 4.67 0.18
CA MET A 91 -11.10 6.14 0.20
C MET A 91 -11.78 6.68 -1.06
N GLU A 92 -12.15 5.81 -2.01
CA GLU A 92 -12.62 6.20 -3.34
C GLU A 92 -14.06 5.72 -3.61
N GLU A 93 -14.86 6.55 -4.30
CA GLU A 93 -16.25 6.23 -4.62
C GLU A 93 -16.40 5.41 -5.90
N HIS A 94 -17.35 4.47 -5.89
CA HIS A 94 -17.66 3.58 -7.04
C HIS A 94 -18.17 4.33 -8.29
N SER A 95 -18.63 5.57 -8.12
CA SER A 95 -19.22 6.41 -9.18
C SER A 95 -18.23 6.81 -10.28
N VAL A 96 -16.92 6.71 -10.02
CA VAL A 96 -15.86 7.10 -10.96
C VAL A 96 -15.75 6.12 -12.15
N VAL A 97 -16.21 4.88 -11.98
CA VAL A 97 -16.13 3.81 -12.98
C VAL A 97 -17.31 3.83 -13.96
N ASP A 98 -18.34 4.64 -13.68
CA ASP A 98 -19.61 4.64 -14.40
C ASP A 98 -19.53 5.38 -15.74
N MET A 99 -19.88 4.68 -16.82
CA MET A 99 -20.04 5.25 -18.16
C MET A 99 -21.48 5.10 -18.66
N PRO A 100 -22.39 6.04 -18.33
CA PRO A 100 -23.82 5.89 -18.63
C PRO A 100 -24.14 5.85 -20.15
N GLN A 101 -23.20 6.22 -21.01
CA GLN A 101 -23.36 6.17 -22.47
C GLN A 101 -22.95 4.82 -23.10
N PHE A 102 -22.13 3.99 -22.42
CA PHE A 102 -21.52 2.80 -23.03
C PHE A 102 -21.67 1.55 -22.14
N LEU A 103 -22.67 0.71 -22.45
CA LEU A 103 -23.01 -0.50 -21.69
C LEU A 103 -21.87 -1.54 -21.55
N VAL A 104 -21.13 -1.81 -22.63
CA VAL A 104 -20.09 -2.87 -22.62
C VAL A 104 -18.84 -2.43 -21.84
N PRO A 105 -18.23 -1.25 -22.10
CA PRO A 105 -17.13 -0.72 -21.30
C PRO A 105 -17.50 -0.51 -19.83
N GLU A 106 -18.71 -0.01 -19.53
CA GLU A 106 -19.20 0.16 -18.16
C GLU A 106 -19.23 -1.18 -17.41
N PHE A 107 -19.78 -2.23 -18.04
CA PHE A 107 -19.83 -3.56 -17.43
C PHE A 107 -18.43 -4.13 -17.19
N VAL A 108 -17.54 -4.05 -18.18
CA VAL A 108 -16.17 -4.57 -18.07
C VAL A 108 -15.36 -3.78 -17.04
N GLY A 109 -15.50 -2.45 -17.01
CA GLY A 109 -14.85 -1.57 -16.06
C GLY A 109 -15.29 -1.85 -14.62
N ARG A 110 -16.60 -1.94 -14.38
CA ARG A 110 -17.15 -2.33 -13.06
C ARG A 110 -16.71 -3.73 -12.65
N ALA A 111 -16.71 -4.70 -13.57
CA ALA A 111 -16.26 -6.05 -13.29
C ALA A 111 -14.77 -6.10 -12.90
N LEU A 112 -13.90 -5.42 -13.67
CA LEU A 112 -12.47 -5.35 -13.38
C LEU A 112 -12.19 -4.62 -12.07
N TYR A 113 -12.88 -3.52 -11.79
CA TYR A 113 -12.78 -2.81 -10.53
C TYR A 113 -13.24 -3.67 -9.34
N GLY A 114 -14.33 -4.43 -9.50
CA GLY A 114 -14.81 -5.37 -8.50
C GLY A 114 -13.78 -6.47 -8.22
N ILE A 115 -13.20 -7.06 -9.27
CA ILE A 115 -12.13 -8.07 -9.15
C ILE A 115 -10.89 -7.47 -8.49
N PHE A 116 -10.48 -6.26 -8.90
CA PHE A 116 -9.37 -5.54 -8.28
C PHE A 116 -9.58 -5.37 -6.78
N THR A 117 -10.75 -4.90 -6.37
CA THR A 117 -11.09 -4.71 -4.95
C THR A 117 -11.02 -6.03 -4.18
N ILE A 118 -11.58 -7.12 -4.72
CA ILE A 118 -11.52 -8.43 -4.07
C ILE A 118 -10.07 -8.92 -3.94
N VAL A 119 -9.30 -8.88 -5.02
CA VAL A 119 -7.93 -9.41 -5.00
C VAL A 119 -7.00 -8.54 -4.17
N MET A 120 -7.00 -7.23 -4.37
CA MET A 120 -6.06 -6.30 -3.72
C MET A 120 -6.46 -5.98 -2.29
N VAL A 121 -7.72 -5.59 -2.07
CA VAL A 121 -8.18 -5.13 -0.75
C VAL A 121 -8.55 -6.30 0.15
N ILE A 122 -9.23 -7.32 -0.36
CA ILE A 122 -9.68 -8.43 0.50
C ILE A 122 -8.60 -9.48 0.63
N VAL A 123 -7.99 -9.95 -0.45
CA VAL A 123 -7.04 -11.07 -0.37
C VAL A 123 -5.65 -10.59 0.05
N LEU A 124 -5.04 -9.69 -0.73
CA LEU A 124 -3.64 -9.32 -0.53
C LEU A 124 -3.42 -8.49 0.73
N LEU A 125 -4.31 -7.55 1.06
CA LEU A 125 -4.20 -6.79 2.31
C LEU A 125 -4.35 -7.70 3.53
N ASN A 126 -5.31 -8.62 3.54
CA ASN A 126 -5.46 -9.58 4.65
C ASN A 126 -4.27 -10.53 4.76
N MET A 127 -3.68 -10.96 3.63
CA MET A 127 -2.44 -11.73 3.66
C MET A 127 -1.25 -10.92 4.15
N LEU A 128 -1.14 -9.62 3.81
CA LEU A 128 -0.10 -8.75 4.33
C LEU A 128 -0.20 -8.61 5.85
N ILE A 129 -1.42 -8.40 6.37
CA ILE A 129 -1.66 -8.37 7.83
C ILE A 129 -1.22 -9.70 8.45
N ALA A 130 -1.64 -10.84 7.89
CA ALA A 130 -1.28 -12.16 8.40
C ALA A 130 0.24 -12.39 8.39
N MET A 131 0.94 -11.96 7.35
CA MET A 131 2.41 -12.03 7.26
C MET A 131 3.09 -11.19 8.34
N ILE A 132 2.62 -9.95 8.57
CA ILE A 132 3.14 -9.08 9.63
C ILE A 132 2.91 -9.75 10.99
N THR A 133 1.71 -10.26 11.26
CA THR A 133 1.40 -10.93 12.53
C THR A 133 2.27 -12.17 12.76
N ASN A 134 2.46 -13.01 11.74
CA ASN A 134 3.29 -14.22 11.86
C ASN A 134 4.79 -13.87 12.03
N SER A 135 5.30 -12.91 11.28
CA SER A 135 6.68 -12.44 11.42
C SER A 135 6.90 -11.82 12.81
N PHE A 136 5.95 -11.03 13.32
CA PHE A 136 5.98 -10.48 14.67
C PHE A 136 6.06 -11.58 15.75
N GLN A 137 5.13 -12.54 15.70
CA GLN A 137 5.08 -13.65 16.66
C GLN A 137 6.37 -14.47 16.67
N LYS A 138 6.89 -14.80 15.49
CA LYS A 138 8.15 -15.54 15.37
C LYS A 138 9.32 -14.79 16.01
N ILE A 139 9.42 -13.48 15.80
CA ILE A 139 10.49 -12.66 16.38
C ILE A 139 10.34 -12.53 17.90
N GLU A 140 9.12 -12.43 18.41
CA GLU A 140 8.83 -12.38 19.84
C GLU A 140 9.19 -13.71 20.53
N ASP A 141 8.77 -14.85 19.96
CA ASP A 141 9.06 -16.19 20.49
C ASP A 141 10.58 -16.48 20.54
N ASP A 142 11.33 -16.10 19.49
CA ASP A 142 12.78 -16.28 19.43
C ASP A 142 13.50 -15.40 20.48
N ALA A 143 13.05 -14.16 20.70
CA ALA A 143 13.62 -13.26 21.72
C ALA A 143 13.39 -13.79 23.15
N ASP A 144 12.22 -14.38 23.40
CA ASP A 144 11.83 -14.95 24.69
C ASP A 144 12.63 -16.22 25.04
N VAL A 145 13.04 -16.97 24.01
CA VAL A 145 13.93 -18.14 24.13
C VAL A 145 15.38 -17.69 24.37
N GLU A 146 15.91 -16.77 23.57
CA GLU A 146 17.27 -16.24 23.75
C GLU A 146 17.48 -15.68 25.16
N TRP A 147 16.47 -15.01 25.73
CA TRP A 147 16.53 -14.49 27.10
C TRP A 147 16.52 -15.57 28.19
N LYS A 148 15.80 -16.68 27.99
CA LYS A 148 15.72 -17.78 28.98
C LYS A 148 16.98 -18.66 29.02
N PHE A 149 17.81 -18.62 27.98
CA PHE A 149 19.03 -19.43 27.85
C PHE A 149 20.34 -18.62 27.95
N ALA A 150 20.26 -17.30 28.13
CA ALA A 150 21.38 -16.41 28.45
C ALA A 150 21.54 -16.26 29.98
#